data_AF-A0A818R660-F1
#
_entry.id   AF-A0A818R660-F1
#
_cell.length_a   1.000
_cell.length_b   1.000
_cell.length_c   1.000
_cell.angle_alpha   90.00
_cell.angle_beta   90.00
_cell.angle_gamma   90.00
#
_symmetry.space_group_name_H-M   'P 1'
#
loop_
_entity.id
_entity.type
_entity.pdbx_description
1 polymer ?
#
loop_
_entity_poly.entity_id
_entity_poly.type
_entity_poly.pdbx_seq_one_letter_code
_entity_poly.pdbx_strand_id
1 'polypeptide(L)' 'MSRDILLDDVESLLISCILDQTITGKIDQVNHVLELDQQQNIQGLHRYAAISKVSTQLQSVQHAILQRFN' A
#
# COMPACT_ATOMS: atom_id res chain seq x y z
N MET A 1 20.32 31.87 -13.98
CA MET A 1 20.97 30.54 -14.04
C MET A 1 19.90 29.53 -13.65
N SER A 2 19.11 29.09 -14.62
CA SER A 2 18.08 28.07 -14.37
C SER A 2 18.81 26.81 -13.94
N ARG A 3 18.56 26.36 -12.71
CA ARG A 3 19.16 25.14 -12.18
C ARG A 3 18.39 24.00 -12.85
N ASP A 4 18.92 23.51 -13.97
CA ASP A 4 18.37 22.35 -14.66
C ASP A 4 18.53 21.16 -13.70
N ILE A 5 17.43 20.79 -13.04
CA ILE A 5 17.37 19.61 -12.19
C ILE A 5 17.40 18.41 -13.13
N LEU A 6 18.35 17.49 -12.92
CA LEU A 6 18.44 16.29 -13.74
C LEU A 6 17.21 15.41 -13.49
N LEU A 7 16.75 14.71 -14.53
CA LEU A 7 15.63 13.75 -14.41
C LEU A 7 15.91 12.71 -13.31
N ASP A 8 17.15 12.24 -13.22
CA ASP A 8 17.59 11.29 -12.20
C ASP A 8 17.47 11.86 -10.77
N ASP A 9 17.68 13.17 -10.59
CA ASP A 9 17.55 13.85 -9.30
C ASP A 9 16.08 13.98 -8.89
N VAL A 10 15.20 14.26 -9.85
CA VAL A 10 13.74 14.30 -9.64
C VAL A 10 13.23 12.91 -9.27
N GLU A 11 13.67 11.89 -9.99
CA GLU A 11 13.26 10.52 -9.74
C GLU A 11 13.74 10.02 -8.37
N SER A 12 15.00 10.27 -8.03
CA SER A 12 15.56 9.94 -6.72
C SER A 12 14.78 10.60 -5.58
N LEU A 13 14.37 11.86 -5.75
CA LEU A 13 13.54 12.55 -4.77
C LEU A 13 12.14 11.94 -4.67
N LEU A 14 11.50 11.63 -5.80
CA LEU A 14 10.17 11.00 -5.82
C LEU A 14 10.20 9.62 -5.17
N ILE A 15 11.26 8.83 -5.39
CA ILE A 15 11.47 7.54 -4.71
C ILE A 15 11.54 7.75 -3.20
N SER A 16 12.36 8.71 -2.72
CA SER A 16 12.44 9.03 -1.29
C SER A 16 11.06 9.41 -0.74
N CYS A 17 10.34 10.30 -1.42
CA CYS A 17 9.02 10.74 -1.00
C CYS A 17 7.99 9.60 -0.92
N ILE A 18 8.07 8.62 -1.82
CA ILE A 18 7.21 7.42 -1.79
C ILE A 18 7.59 6.52 -0.61
N LEU A 19 8.89 6.26 -0.41
CA LEU A 19 9.38 5.46 0.72
C LEU A 19 9.02 6.09 2.07
N ASP A 20 9.10 7.40 2.17
CA ASP A 20 8.73 8.19 3.35
C ASP A 20 7.20 8.31 3.53
N GLN A 21 6.40 7.67 2.67
CA GLN A 21 4.92 7.72 2.65
C GLN A 21 4.34 9.15 2.55
N THR A 22 5.14 10.11 2.07
CA THR A 22 4.68 11.49 1.79
C THR A 22 3.92 11.58 0.46
N ILE A 23 4.22 10.68 -0.48
CA ILE A 23 3.52 10.52 -1.75
C ILE A 23 3.04 9.07 -1.85
N THR A 24 1.76 8.85 -2.09
CA THR A 24 1.21 7.52 -2.36
C THR A 24 1.01 7.35 -3.87
N GLY A 25 1.83 6.52 -4.48
CA GLY A 25 1.79 6.27 -5.91
C GLY A 25 2.96 5.41 -6.37
N LYS A 26 3.09 5.27 -7.68
CA LYS A 26 4.13 4.48 -8.33
C LYS A 26 4.73 5.26 -9.50
N ILE A 27 6.04 5.14 -9.69
CA ILE A 27 6.77 5.75 -10.79
C ILE A 27 6.79 4.77 -11.96
N ASP A 28 6.28 5.19 -13.11
CA ASP A 28 6.50 4.52 -14.40
C ASP A 28 7.76 5.12 -15.04
N GLN A 29 8.88 4.41 -14.91
CA GLN A 29 10.16 4.81 -15.47
C GLN A 29 10.21 4.79 -17.00
N VAL A 30 9.36 3.98 -17.66
CA VAL A 30 9.34 3.84 -19.12
C VAL A 30 8.62 5.01 -19.77
N ASN A 31 7.49 5.42 -19.17
CA ASN A 31 6.68 6.52 -19.68
C ASN A 31 7.00 7.88 -19.01
N HIS A 32 7.91 7.90 -18.02
CA HIS A 32 8.27 9.08 -17.22
C HIS A 32 7.05 9.75 -16.55
N VAL A 33 6.14 8.92 -16.00
CA VAL A 33 4.91 9.38 -15.35
C VAL A 33 4.88 8.91 -13.90
N LEU A 34 4.41 9.78 -13.00
CA LEU A 34 4.03 9.41 -11.64
C LEU A 34 2.53 9.11 -11.61
N GLU A 35 2.17 7.85 -11.39
CA GLU A 35 0.78 7.46 -11.16
C GLU A 35 0.48 7.57 -9.66
N LEU A 36 -0.39 8.52 -9.29
CA LEU A 36 -0.87 8.66 -7.92
C LEU A 36 -1.96 7.63 -7.64
N ASP A 37 -1.88 6.98 -6.49
CA ASP A 37 -2.96 6.10 -6.04
C ASP A 37 -4.19 6.95 -5.73
N GLN A 38 -5.22 6.85 -6.57
CA GLN A 38 -6.49 7.49 -6.27
C GLN A 38 -7.08 6.83 -5.02
N GLN A 39 -7.26 7.62 -3.96
CA GLN A 39 -7.76 7.18 -2.66
C GLN A 39 -9.16 6.51 -2.69
N GLN A 40 -9.81 6.48 -3.84
CA GLN A 40 -11.14 5.93 -4.04
C GLN A 40 -11.23 4.42 -3.75
N ASN A 41 -10.13 3.66 -3.84
CA ASN A 41 -10.12 2.21 -3.56
C ASN A 41 -9.69 1.85 -2.12
N ILE A 42 -9.24 2.83 -1.32
CA ILE A 42 -8.72 2.60 0.03
C ILE A 42 -9.84 2.13 0.99
N GLN A 43 -11.07 2.63 0.81
CA GLN A 43 -12.21 2.21 1.63
C GLN A 43 -12.59 0.74 1.44
N GLY A 44 -12.45 0.21 0.21
CA GLY A 44 -12.66 -1.21 -0.08
C GLY A 44 -11.60 -2.06 0.60
N LEU A 45 -10.32 -1.69 0.44
CA LEU A 45 -9.19 -2.39 1.04
C LEU A 45 -9.29 -2.53 2.56
N HIS A 46 -9.62 -1.45 3.28
CA HIS A 46 -9.78 -1.53 4.74
C HIS A 46 -10.93 -2.44 5.16
N ARG A 47 -12.04 -2.43 4.41
CA ARG A 47 -13.19 -3.31 4.69
C ARG A 47 -12.83 -4.77 4.47
N TYR A 48 -12.16 -5.10 3.36
CA TYR A 48 -11.72 -6.46 3.08
C TYR A 48 -10.67 -6.93 4.09
N ALA A 49 -9.74 -6.06 4.50
CA ALA A 49 -8.75 -6.37 5.54
C ALA A 49 -9.43 -6.65 6.90
N ALA A 50 -10.43 -5.86 7.29
CA ALA A 50 -11.19 -6.09 8.51
C ALA A 50 -11.97 -7.42 8.45
N ILE A 51 -12.62 -7.72 7.32
CA ILE A 51 -13.33 -8.98 7.11
C ILE A 51 -12.37 -10.16 7.18
N SER A 52 -11.21 -10.07 6.52
CA SER A 52 -10.16 -11.09 6.57
C SER A 52 -9.69 -11.34 8.01
N LYS A 53 -9.44 -10.27 8.77
CA LYS A 53 -9.04 -10.35 10.18
C LYS A 53 -10.10 -11.04 11.06
N VAL A 54 -11.38 -10.74 10.83
CA VAL A 54 -12.48 -11.40 11.56
C VAL A 54 -12.57 -12.88 11.18
N SER A 55 -12.46 -13.20 9.89
CA SER A 55 -12.47 -14.57 9.39
C SER A 55 -11.35 -15.42 10.02
N THR A 56 -10.12 -14.91 10.05
CA THR A 56 -8.99 -15.60 10.69
C THR A 56 -9.23 -15.84 12.19
N GLN A 57 -9.75 -14.84 12.91
CA GLN A 57 -10.06 -15.00 14.33
C GLN A 57 -11.16 -16.04 14.59
N LEU A 58 -12.20 -16.07 13.75
CA LEU A 58 -13.26 -17.08 13.83
C LEU A 58 -12.71 -18.49 13.61
N GLN A 59 -11.83 -18.67 12.62
CA GLN A 59 -11.15 -19.95 12.42
C GLN A 59 -10.33 -20.38 13.63
N SER A 60 -9.57 -19.46 14.24
CA SER A 60 -8.81 -19.75 15.45
C SER A 60 -9.71 -20.16 16.62
N VAL A 61 -10.84 -19.47 16.82
CA VAL A 61 -11.82 -19.81 17.87
C VAL A 61 -12.46 -21.16 17.61
N GLN A 62 -12.89 -21.43 16.37
CA GLN A 62 -13.45 -22.72 15.99
C GLN A 62 -12.46 -23.86 16.26
N HIS A 63 -11.20 -23.69 15.87
CA HIS A 63 -10.16 -24.67 16.13
C HIS A 63 -9.96 -24.92 17.63
N ALA A 64 -9.90 -23.85 18.43
CA ALA A 64 -9.77 -23.95 19.88
C ALA A 64 -10.95 -24.68 20.54
N ILE A 65 -12.18 -24.48 20.05
CA ILE A 65 -13.37 -25.20 20.51
C ILE A 65 -13.25 -26.68 20.18
N LEU A 66 -12.96 -27.03 18.93
CA LEU A 66 -12.82 -28.43 18.50
C LEU A 66 -11.73 -29.18 19.28
N GLN A 67 -10.61 -28.52 19.58
CA GLN A 67 -9.54 -29.10 20.42
C GLN A 67 -9.95 -29.33 21.87
N ARG A 68 -10.95 -28.62 22.39
CA ARG A 68 -11.45 -28.79 23.77
C ARG A 68 -12.56 -29.84 23.89
N PHE A 69 -13.25 -30.14 22.79
CA PHE A 69 -14.37 -31.11 22.75
C PHE A 69 -14.03 -32.42 22.01
N ASN A 70 -12.82 -32.52 21.45
CA ASN A 70 -12.15 -33.80 21.15
C ASN A 70 -11.31 -34.23 22.35
#